data_AF-A0A2V8TYT9-F1
#
_entry.id   AF-A0A2V8TYT9-F1
#
_cell.length_a   1.000
_cell.length_b   1.000
_cell.length_c   1.000
_cell.angle_alpha   90.00
_cell.angle_beta   90.00
_cell.angle_gamma   90.00
#
_symmetry.space_group_name_H-M   'P 1'
#
loop_
_entity.id
_entity.type
_entity.pdbx_description
1 polymer ?
#
loop_
_entity_poly.entity_id
_entity_poly.type
_entity_poly.pdbx_seq_one_letter_code
_entity_poly.pdbx_strand_id
1 'polypeptide(L)'
;RIHLDEEHSVEVVALGLPIVYFLIVYFKGTLTLFDAAFLMAIYFLYLWVLKKVPPREMEEIEDLEAIPRRIMRLPRPGQVLAIALLFAGGGLLLYVAAAPFLHSMLSLAVYFGVPQFLFIQWVAPFLSEFPEKLSAMYWARQSGKASLALMNMVSANINQWTMLAAMIPIVYSFSVGAPSSIPFDEMQRREILLTVAQSMLGMLLLANMSFHVFEAGGIFVLWGVQFVRPHLHTEVTIIYFSWVAYELFMTLVVRKRLAALSAFAHIWRTHGARARGLPAPNR
;
A
#
# COMPACT_ATOMS: atom_id res chain seq x y z
N ARG A 1 -8.02 -19.12 -6.89
CA ARG A 1 -8.46 -17.79 -7.36
C ARG A 1 -9.14 -17.11 -6.19
N ILE A 2 -8.79 -15.86 -5.90
CA ILE A 2 -9.40 -15.05 -4.85
C ILE A 2 -10.44 -14.14 -5.53
N HIS A 3 -11.65 -14.05 -4.99
CA HIS A 3 -12.64 -13.08 -5.43
C HIS A 3 -12.66 -11.93 -4.42
N LEU A 4 -12.69 -10.70 -4.92
CA LEU A 4 -12.75 -9.50 -4.11
C LEU A 4 -14.22 -9.08 -3.95
N ASP A 5 -14.59 -8.68 -2.74
CA ASP A 5 -15.89 -8.07 -2.49
C ASP A 5 -15.98 -6.69 -3.15
N GLU A 6 -17.20 -6.22 -3.46
CA GLU A 6 -17.41 -4.93 -4.12
C GLU A 6 -16.75 -3.77 -3.36
N GLU A 7 -16.75 -3.83 -2.03
CA GLU A 7 -16.17 -2.81 -1.13
C GLU A 7 -14.69 -2.56 -1.43
N HIS A 8 -13.94 -3.61 -1.76
CA HIS A 8 -12.52 -3.55 -2.09
C HIS A 8 -12.21 -2.78 -3.38
N SER A 9 -13.24 -2.44 -4.16
CA SER A 9 -13.07 -1.61 -5.36
C SER A 9 -12.57 -0.21 -5.02
N VAL A 10 -12.81 0.29 -3.81
CA VAL A 10 -12.32 1.59 -3.35
C VAL A 10 -10.80 1.60 -3.34
N GLU A 11 -10.18 0.59 -2.76
CA GLU A 11 -8.73 0.44 -2.66
C GLU A 11 -8.09 0.28 -4.05
N VAL A 12 -8.67 -0.57 -4.90
CA VAL A 12 -8.17 -0.81 -6.27
C VAL A 12 -8.22 0.47 -7.11
N VAL A 13 -9.32 1.24 -7.03
CA VAL A 13 -9.44 2.51 -7.75
C VAL A 13 -8.53 3.58 -7.15
N ALA A 14 -8.44 3.66 -5.82
CA ALA A 14 -7.61 4.62 -5.12
C ALA A 14 -6.12 4.44 -5.43
N LEU A 15 -5.63 3.20 -5.60
CA LEU A 15 -4.27 2.92 -6.04
C LEU A 15 -3.90 3.58 -7.38
N GLY A 16 -4.86 3.75 -8.30
CA GLY A 16 -4.60 4.34 -9.61
C GLY A 16 -4.09 5.80 -9.52
N LEU A 17 -4.61 6.57 -8.57
CA LEU A 17 -4.27 8.00 -8.41
C LEU A 17 -2.79 8.25 -8.09
N PRO A 18 -2.19 7.68 -7.03
CA PRO A 18 -0.79 7.88 -6.74
C PRO A 18 0.11 7.27 -7.81
N ILE A 19 -0.25 6.14 -8.42
CA ILE A 19 0.52 5.53 -9.52
C ILE A 19 0.66 6.51 -10.69
N VAL A 20 -0.43 7.11 -11.13
CA VAL A 20 -0.41 8.12 -12.21
C VAL A 20 0.38 9.35 -11.79
N TYR A 21 0.23 9.80 -10.54
CA TYR A 21 0.98 10.95 -10.05
C TYR A 21 2.49 10.69 -10.00
N PHE A 22 2.91 9.47 -9.64
CA PHE A 22 4.31 9.11 -9.61
C PHE A 22 4.98 9.03 -10.98
N LEU A 23 4.21 8.86 -12.06
CA LEU A 23 4.73 9.08 -13.42
C LEU A 23 5.15 10.55 -13.61
N ILE A 24 4.36 11.51 -13.10
CA ILE A 24 4.69 12.94 -13.14
C ILE A 24 5.96 13.21 -12.33
N VAL A 25 6.03 12.67 -11.12
CA VAL A 25 7.21 12.76 -10.23
C VAL A 25 8.46 12.16 -10.91
N TYR A 26 8.33 11.01 -11.59
CA TYR A 26 9.41 10.38 -12.36
C TYR A 26 9.92 11.26 -13.51
N PHE A 27 9.02 11.86 -14.30
CA PHE A 27 9.42 12.74 -15.40
C PHE A 27 10.05 14.03 -14.90
N LYS A 28 9.53 14.57 -13.80
CA LYS A 28 10.05 15.77 -13.14
C LYS A 28 11.42 15.53 -12.49
N GLY A 29 11.71 14.31 -12.04
CA GLY A 29 12.98 13.94 -11.43
C GLY A 29 13.20 14.53 -10.03
N THR A 30 12.15 15.02 -9.38
CA THR A 30 12.22 15.58 -8.02
C THR A 30 10.94 15.28 -7.25
N LEU A 31 11.04 15.18 -5.92
CA LEU A 31 9.91 15.13 -4.99
C LEU A 31 9.90 16.39 -4.11
N THR A 32 8.86 17.19 -4.25
CA THR A 32 8.74 18.53 -3.64
C THR A 32 7.68 18.54 -2.54
N LEU A 33 7.63 19.61 -1.75
CA LEU A 33 6.54 19.84 -0.79
C LEU A 33 5.16 19.97 -1.46
N PHE A 34 5.11 20.42 -2.72
CA PHE A 34 3.86 20.43 -3.48
C PHE A 34 3.39 19.01 -3.78
N ASP A 35 4.31 18.12 -4.16
CA ASP A 35 3.97 16.70 -4.36
C ASP A 35 3.51 16.06 -3.06
N ALA A 36 4.17 16.38 -1.95
CA ALA A 36 3.77 15.90 -0.64
C ALA A 36 2.34 16.32 -0.30
N ALA A 37 2.00 17.60 -0.50
CA ALA A 37 0.64 18.10 -0.28
C ALA A 37 -0.38 17.38 -1.18
N PHE A 38 -0.05 17.13 -2.45
CA PHE A 38 -0.91 16.42 -3.38
C PHE A 38 -1.11 14.94 -3.01
N LEU A 39 -0.03 14.24 -2.66
CA LEU A 39 -0.06 12.85 -2.21
C LEU A 39 -0.84 12.71 -0.89
N MET A 40 -0.66 13.63 0.06
CA MET A 40 -1.49 13.68 1.26
C MET A 40 -2.97 13.91 0.94
N ALA A 41 -3.28 14.80 -0.01
CA ALA A 41 -4.65 15.04 -0.44
C ALA A 41 -5.29 13.78 -1.05
N ILE A 42 -4.55 13.02 -1.87
CA ILE A 42 -4.98 11.71 -2.37
C ILE A 42 -5.30 10.77 -1.20
N TYR A 43 -4.41 10.69 -0.20
CA TYR A 43 -4.61 9.79 0.94
C TYR A 43 -5.82 10.19 1.80
N PHE A 44 -5.98 11.48 2.09
CA PHE A 44 -7.15 11.96 2.84
C PHE A 44 -8.44 11.78 2.06
N LEU A 45 -8.42 11.97 0.73
CA LEU A 45 -9.55 11.67 -0.13
C LEU A 45 -9.89 10.18 -0.05
N TYR A 46 -8.88 9.29 -0.14
CA TYR A 46 -9.06 7.85 0.03
C TYR A 46 -9.73 7.51 1.37
N LEU A 47 -9.19 8.01 2.50
CA LEU A 47 -9.79 7.78 3.82
C LEU A 47 -11.22 8.33 3.94
N TRP A 48 -11.48 9.48 3.33
CA TRP A 48 -12.83 10.07 3.30
C TRP A 48 -13.82 9.22 2.50
N VAL A 49 -13.38 8.62 1.39
CA VAL A 49 -14.21 7.68 0.63
C VAL A 49 -14.40 6.38 1.41
N LEU A 50 -13.33 5.83 1.99
CA LEU A 50 -13.37 4.57 2.75
C LEU A 50 -14.32 4.67 3.95
N LYS A 51 -14.34 5.82 4.64
CA LYS A 51 -15.28 6.09 5.75
C LYS A 51 -16.76 5.97 5.35
N LYS A 52 -17.10 6.09 4.05
CA LYS A 52 -18.47 5.98 3.55
C LYS A 52 -18.87 4.54 3.18
N VAL A 53 -17.89 3.64 3.09
CA VAL A 53 -18.15 2.22 2.88
C VAL A 53 -18.68 1.65 4.20
N PRO A 54 -19.77 0.86 4.19
CA PRO A 54 -20.29 0.26 5.40
C PRO A 54 -19.18 -0.59 6.05
N PRO A 55 -18.99 -0.49 7.38
CA PRO A 55 -18.09 -1.40 8.05
C PRO A 55 -18.62 -2.83 7.84
N ARG A 56 -17.72 -3.77 7.53
CA ARG A 56 -18.03 -5.19 7.65
C ARG A 56 -18.62 -5.46 9.03
N GLU A 57 -19.46 -6.49 9.13
CA GLU A 57 -19.88 -7.06 10.42
C GLU A 57 -18.66 -7.05 11.34
N MET A 58 -18.74 -6.25 12.42
CA MET A 58 -17.60 -6.01 13.29
C MET A 58 -17.07 -7.38 13.70
N GLU A 59 -15.77 -7.65 13.47
CA GLU A 59 -15.14 -8.86 13.99
C GLU A 59 -15.56 -9.00 15.44
N GLU A 60 -16.19 -10.12 15.77
CA GLU A 60 -16.68 -10.30 17.13
C GLU A 60 -15.47 -10.22 18.06
N ILE A 61 -15.68 -9.80 19.32
CA ILE A 61 -14.57 -9.73 20.29
C ILE A 61 -13.83 -11.08 20.38
N GLU A 62 -14.52 -12.18 20.07
CA GLU A 62 -13.99 -13.54 20.02
C GLU A 62 -13.07 -13.83 18.82
N ASP A 63 -13.16 -13.07 17.74
CA ASP A 63 -12.29 -13.17 16.57
C ASP A 63 -10.97 -12.41 16.76
N LEU A 64 -10.92 -11.47 17.72
CA LEU A 64 -9.74 -10.69 18.02
C LEU A 64 -8.61 -11.54 18.63
N GLU A 65 -7.37 -11.17 18.34
CA GLU A 65 -6.19 -11.76 18.99
C GLU A 65 -6.19 -11.58 20.52
N ALA A 66 -5.36 -12.36 21.23
CA ALA A 66 -5.37 -12.44 22.68
C ALA A 66 -5.21 -11.09 23.40
N ILE A 67 -4.36 -10.19 22.89
CA ILE A 67 -4.12 -8.88 23.49
C ILE A 67 -5.30 -7.92 23.24
N PRO A 68 -5.73 -7.64 21.99
CA PRO A 68 -6.91 -6.83 21.73
C PRO A 68 -8.16 -7.35 22.43
N ARG A 69 -8.38 -8.67 22.45
CA ARG A 69 -9.51 -9.32 23.15
C ARG A 69 -9.52 -9.03 24.65
N ARG A 70 -8.36 -9.12 25.32
CA ARG A 70 -8.25 -8.80 26.76
C ARG A 70 -8.55 -7.33 27.03
N ILE A 71 -8.07 -6.43 26.17
CA ILE A 71 -8.32 -4.99 26.30
C ILE A 71 -9.81 -4.70 26.12
N MET A 72 -10.44 -5.23 25.08
CA MET A 72 -11.87 -5.01 24.79
C MET A 72 -12.82 -5.54 25.86
N ARG A 73 -12.36 -6.45 26.74
CA ARG A 73 -13.14 -6.94 27.90
C ARG A 73 -13.07 -6.02 29.13
N LEU A 74 -12.17 -5.04 29.16
CA LEU A 74 -12.08 -4.07 30.26
C LEU A 74 -13.27 -3.08 30.23
N PRO A 75 -13.64 -2.44 31.36
CA PRO A 75 -14.55 -1.30 31.33
C PRO A 75 -13.96 -0.15 30.52
N ARG A 76 -14.81 0.72 29.94
CA ARG A 76 -14.41 1.82 29.02
C ARG A 76 -13.18 2.62 29.48
N PRO A 77 -13.05 3.05 30.75
CA PRO A 77 -11.85 3.77 31.19
C PRO A 77 -10.56 2.94 31.09
N GLY A 78 -10.65 1.65 31.41
CA GLY A 78 -9.54 0.70 31.29
C GLY A 78 -9.15 0.44 29.84
N GLN A 79 -10.13 0.38 28.93
CA GLN A 79 -9.88 0.27 27.49
C GLN A 79 -9.09 1.48 26.97
N VAL A 80 -9.59 2.69 27.25
CA VAL A 80 -8.97 3.94 26.80
C VAL A 80 -7.55 4.07 27.35
N LEU A 81 -7.36 3.80 28.64
CA LEU A 81 -6.05 3.86 29.27
C LEU A 81 -5.08 2.84 28.66
N ALA A 82 -5.50 1.59 28.48
CA ALA A 82 -4.65 0.55 27.90
C ALA A 82 -4.25 0.89 26.46
N ILE A 83 -5.20 1.36 25.64
CA ILE A 83 -4.94 1.79 24.25
C ILE A 83 -3.98 2.98 24.25
N ALA A 84 -4.20 3.98 25.09
CA ALA A 84 -3.34 5.16 25.17
C ALA A 84 -1.91 4.82 25.61
N LEU A 85 -1.75 3.94 26.60
CA LEU A 85 -0.44 3.47 27.07
C LEU A 85 0.30 2.66 26.00
N LEU A 86 -0.40 1.75 25.30
CA LEU A 86 0.19 0.99 24.20
C LEU A 86 0.59 1.89 23.03
N PHE A 87 -0.25 2.87 22.69
CA PHE A 87 0.03 3.84 21.63
C PHE A 87 1.24 4.72 21.97
N ALA A 88 1.24 5.34 23.16
CA ALA A 88 2.33 6.20 23.60
C ALA A 88 3.63 5.41 23.84
N GLY A 89 3.54 4.24 24.48
CA GLY A 89 4.68 3.35 24.74
C GLY A 89 5.29 2.81 23.45
N GLY A 90 4.46 2.32 22.52
CA GLY A 90 4.90 1.88 21.19
C GLY A 90 5.52 3.02 20.38
N GLY A 91 4.89 4.20 20.38
CA GLY A 91 5.42 5.39 19.71
C GLY A 91 6.77 5.85 20.28
N LEU A 92 6.92 5.87 21.60
CA LEU A 92 8.18 6.20 22.26
C LEU A 92 9.27 5.16 21.94
N LEU A 93 8.92 3.87 21.98
CA LEU A 93 9.84 2.79 21.63
C LEU A 93 10.33 2.94 20.19
N LEU A 94 9.41 3.19 19.24
CA LEU A 94 9.75 3.44 17.84
C LEU A 94 10.67 4.66 17.69
N TYR A 95 10.35 5.77 18.36
CA TYR A 95 11.15 6.99 18.32
C TYR A 95 12.59 6.77 18.80
N VAL A 96 12.77 6.07 19.92
CA VAL A 96 14.09 5.80 20.49
C VAL A 96 14.84 4.71 19.71
N ALA A 97 14.14 3.72 19.15
CA ALA A 97 14.76 2.58 18.48
C ALA A 97 15.11 2.83 17.00
N ALA A 98 14.40 3.73 16.30
CA ALA A 98 14.55 3.91 14.85
C ALA A 98 15.97 4.29 14.42
N ALA A 99 16.59 5.28 15.08
CA ALA A 99 17.95 5.72 14.73
C ALA A 99 19.04 4.66 15.05
N PRO A 100 19.08 4.05 16.25
CA PRO A 100 19.99 2.95 16.54
C PRO A 100 19.81 1.76 15.60
N PHE A 101 18.56 1.42 15.25
CA PHE A 101 18.26 0.35 14.29
C PHE A 101 18.88 0.65 12.93
N LEU A 102 18.65 1.84 12.37
CA LEU A 102 19.22 2.26 11.10
C LEU A 102 20.76 2.21 11.11
N HIS A 103 21.40 2.79 12.13
CA HIS A 103 22.86 2.77 12.24
C HIS A 103 23.43 1.35 12.36
N SER A 104 22.74 0.47 13.10
CA SER A 104 23.14 -0.93 13.25
C SER A 104 23.05 -1.66 11.91
N MET A 105 21.96 -1.47 11.15
CA MET A 105 21.84 -2.08 9.83
C MET A 105 22.91 -1.60 8.85
N LEU A 106 23.19 -0.30 8.81
CA LEU A 106 24.24 0.25 7.93
C LEU A 106 25.62 -0.27 8.30
N SER A 107 25.88 -0.46 9.59
CA SER A 107 27.12 -1.06 10.10
C SER A 107 27.24 -2.53 9.69
N LEU A 108 26.14 -3.28 9.75
CA LEU A 108 26.09 -4.67 9.26
C LEU A 108 26.34 -4.75 7.75
N ALA A 109 25.77 -3.85 6.96
CA ALA A 109 26.02 -3.80 5.51
C ALA A 109 27.52 -3.63 5.20
N VAL A 110 28.19 -2.71 5.90
CA VAL A 110 29.64 -2.50 5.79
C VAL A 110 30.41 -3.74 6.23
N TYR A 111 30.03 -4.35 7.36
CA TYR A 111 30.68 -5.57 7.87
C TYR A 111 30.61 -6.75 6.89
N PHE A 112 29.47 -6.95 6.24
CA PHE A 112 29.28 -8.01 5.24
C PHE A 112 29.78 -7.63 3.84
N GLY A 113 30.28 -6.41 3.64
CA GLY A 113 30.76 -5.94 2.33
C GLY A 113 29.65 -5.77 1.28
N VAL A 114 28.41 -5.53 1.72
CA VAL A 114 27.24 -5.37 0.84
C VAL A 114 26.87 -3.89 0.74
N PRO A 115 26.41 -3.39 -0.43
CA PRO A 115 25.97 -2.01 -0.56
C PRO A 115 24.88 -1.64 0.47
N GLN A 116 25.06 -0.52 1.17
CA GLN A 116 24.10 -0.01 2.14
C GLN A 116 22.71 0.21 1.52
N PHE A 117 22.67 0.60 0.25
CA PHE A 117 21.46 0.74 -0.53
C PHE A 117 20.61 -0.54 -0.53
N LEU A 118 21.23 -1.73 -0.67
CA LEU A 118 20.52 -3.01 -0.64
C LEU A 118 19.88 -3.26 0.75
N PHE A 119 20.57 -2.90 1.83
CA PHE A 119 20.03 -3.01 3.18
C PHE A 119 18.88 -2.05 3.42
N ILE A 120 19.00 -0.79 2.98
CA ILE A 120 17.93 0.21 3.10
C ILE A 120 16.71 -0.20 2.27
N GLN A 121 16.91 -0.70 1.04
CA GLN A 121 15.82 -1.05 0.13
C GLN A 121 15.10 -2.35 0.50
N TRP A 122 15.84 -3.37 0.97
CA TRP A 122 15.28 -4.70 1.16
C TRP A 122 15.20 -5.14 2.62
N VAL A 123 16.27 -4.95 3.38
CA VAL A 123 16.36 -5.46 4.74
C VAL A 123 15.53 -4.61 5.70
N ALA A 124 15.60 -3.27 5.59
CA ALA A 124 14.79 -2.37 6.42
C ALA A 124 13.29 -2.66 6.28
N PRO A 125 12.70 -2.58 5.07
CA PRO A 125 11.27 -2.79 4.89
C PRO A 125 10.86 -4.20 5.28
N PHE A 126 11.68 -5.21 4.95
CA PHE A 126 11.40 -6.58 5.36
C PHE A 126 11.26 -6.71 6.88
N LEU A 127 12.24 -6.19 7.64
CA LEU A 127 12.22 -6.29 9.10
C LEU A 127 11.13 -5.41 9.73
N SER A 128 10.95 -4.18 9.25
CA SER A 128 9.96 -3.25 9.81
C SER A 128 8.52 -3.68 9.52
N GLU A 129 8.26 -4.30 8.37
CA GLU A 129 6.94 -4.80 7.98
C GLU A 129 6.70 -6.25 8.38
N PHE A 130 7.72 -6.96 8.88
CA PHE A 130 7.64 -8.40 9.20
C PHE A 130 6.44 -8.76 10.08
N PRO A 131 6.14 -8.03 11.19
CA PRO A 131 4.99 -8.35 12.04
C PRO A 131 3.66 -8.25 11.28
N GLU A 132 3.51 -7.25 10.41
CA GLU A 132 2.31 -7.06 9.59
C GLU A 132 2.19 -8.13 8.49
N LYS A 133 3.31 -8.52 7.87
CA LYS A 133 3.29 -9.61 6.88
C LYS A 133 2.90 -10.94 7.53
N LEU A 134 3.33 -11.21 8.77
CA LEU A 134 2.96 -12.41 9.50
C LEU A 134 1.46 -12.48 9.80
N SER A 135 0.85 -11.39 10.27
CA SER A 135 -0.59 -11.36 10.53
C SER A 135 -1.39 -11.50 9.23
N ALA A 136 -0.96 -10.87 8.13
CA ALA A 136 -1.57 -11.04 6.82
C ALA A 136 -1.47 -12.50 6.32
N MET A 137 -0.33 -13.16 6.49
CA MET A 137 -0.16 -14.58 6.15
C MET A 137 -1.04 -15.50 7.01
N TYR A 138 -1.20 -15.15 8.29
CA TYR A 138 -2.10 -15.87 9.19
C TYR A 138 -3.56 -15.77 8.71
N TRP A 139 -4.04 -14.57 8.36
CA TRP A 139 -5.38 -14.38 7.79
C TRP A 139 -5.54 -15.05 6.42
N ALA A 140 -4.51 -15.03 5.57
CA ALA A 140 -4.57 -15.67 4.26
C ALA A 140 -4.75 -17.20 4.33
N ARG A 141 -4.33 -17.83 5.43
CA ARG A 141 -4.53 -19.27 5.69
C ARG A 141 -5.90 -19.59 6.26
N GLN A 142 -6.65 -18.60 6.74
CA GLN A 142 -8.00 -18.79 7.26
C GLN A 142 -9.02 -18.83 6.13
N SER A 143 -10.00 -19.73 6.24
CA SER A 143 -11.08 -19.85 5.26
C SER A 143 -11.85 -18.53 5.14
N GLY A 144 -12.05 -18.04 3.92
CA GLY A 144 -12.81 -16.81 3.63
C GLY A 144 -12.08 -15.49 3.88
N LYS A 145 -10.87 -15.47 4.47
CA LYS A 145 -10.15 -14.23 4.81
C LYS A 145 -9.01 -13.84 3.85
N ALA A 146 -8.81 -14.61 2.77
CA ALA A 146 -7.75 -14.34 1.80
C ALA A 146 -7.94 -12.99 1.05
N SER A 147 -9.18 -12.61 0.74
CA SER A 147 -9.48 -11.31 0.11
C SER A 147 -9.18 -10.15 1.07
N LEU A 148 -9.53 -10.29 2.35
CA LEU A 148 -9.20 -9.33 3.41
C LEU A 148 -7.68 -9.17 3.57
N ALA A 149 -6.94 -10.28 3.67
CA ALA A 149 -5.49 -10.26 3.80
C ALA A 149 -4.83 -9.53 2.61
N LEU A 150 -5.27 -9.84 1.38
CA LEU A 150 -4.78 -9.20 0.16
C LEU A 150 -5.11 -7.70 0.15
N MET A 151 -6.32 -7.31 0.55
CA MET A 151 -6.73 -5.90 0.54
C MET A 151 -6.11 -5.09 1.67
N ASN A 152 -5.79 -5.71 2.81
CA ASN A 152 -4.98 -5.07 3.84
C ASN A 152 -3.60 -4.68 3.28
N MET A 153 -2.96 -5.59 2.53
CA MET A 153 -1.68 -5.28 1.86
C MET A 153 -1.83 -4.17 0.80
N VAL A 154 -2.92 -4.17 0.03
CA VAL A 154 -3.21 -3.11 -0.95
C VAL A 154 -3.41 -1.75 -0.26
N SER A 155 -4.17 -1.71 0.84
CA SER A 155 -4.39 -0.49 1.64
C SER A 155 -3.07 0.05 2.23
N ALA A 156 -2.21 -0.84 2.74
CA ALA A 156 -0.87 -0.47 3.18
C ALA A 156 -0.03 0.15 2.03
N ASN A 157 -0.09 -0.44 0.84
CA ASN A 157 0.58 0.11 -0.34
C ASN A 157 0.04 1.50 -0.74
N ILE A 158 -1.26 1.77 -0.61
CA ILE A 158 -1.82 3.12 -0.86
C ILE A 158 -1.15 4.13 0.08
N ASN A 159 -1.06 3.82 1.39
CA ASN A 159 -0.39 4.66 2.37
C ASN A 159 1.10 4.87 2.06
N GLN A 160 1.80 3.82 1.62
CA GLN A 160 3.22 3.89 1.24
C GLN A 160 3.46 4.81 0.03
N TRP A 161 2.63 4.65 -1.01
CA TRP A 161 2.66 5.47 -2.22
C TRP A 161 2.11 6.90 -2.03
N THR A 162 1.55 7.22 -0.86
CA THR A 162 0.98 8.55 -0.61
C THR A 162 1.58 9.19 0.63
N MET A 163 1.04 8.92 1.81
CA MET A 163 1.42 9.54 3.06
C MET A 163 2.90 9.32 3.37
N LEU A 164 3.40 8.09 3.28
CA LEU A 164 4.81 7.80 3.58
C LEU A 164 5.74 8.55 2.63
N ALA A 165 5.48 8.48 1.33
CA ALA A 165 6.24 9.23 0.34
C ALA A 165 6.18 10.75 0.57
N ALA A 166 5.01 11.29 0.92
CA ALA A 166 4.83 12.70 1.23
C ALA A 166 5.64 13.16 2.45
N MET A 167 5.84 12.29 3.44
CA MET A 167 6.65 12.62 4.62
C MET A 167 8.12 12.85 4.29
N ILE A 168 8.66 12.26 3.22
CA ILE A 168 10.08 12.36 2.85
C ILE A 168 10.53 13.83 2.65
N PRO A 169 9.97 14.60 1.70
CA PRO A 169 10.37 16.00 1.49
C PRO A 169 9.97 16.91 2.65
N ILE A 170 8.94 16.55 3.43
CA ILE A 170 8.51 17.29 4.63
C ILE A 170 9.59 17.21 5.71
N VAL A 171 9.97 15.99 6.10
CA VAL A 171 11.01 15.75 7.12
C VAL A 171 12.35 16.29 6.64
N TYR A 172 12.68 16.13 5.35
CA TYR A 172 13.89 16.70 4.79
C TYR A 172 13.91 18.23 4.90
N SER A 173 12.82 18.91 4.53
CA SER A 173 12.73 20.38 4.65
C SER A 173 12.85 20.85 6.10
N PHE A 174 12.24 20.12 7.05
CA PHE A 174 12.43 20.40 8.48
C PHE A 174 13.88 20.22 8.93
N SER A 175 14.55 19.16 8.46
CA SER A 175 15.95 18.88 8.83
C SER A 175 16.93 19.93 8.29
N VAL A 176 16.64 20.49 7.11
CA VAL A 176 17.43 21.56 6.48
C VAL A 176 17.06 22.94 7.04
N GLY A 177 15.85 23.10 7.59
CA GLY A 177 15.33 24.37 8.09
C GLY A 177 14.77 25.30 7.00
N ALA A 178 14.57 24.79 5.77
CA ALA A 178 14.04 25.56 4.64
C ALA A 178 13.22 24.65 3.70
N PRO A 179 12.19 25.20 3.01
CA PRO A 179 11.44 24.48 1.97
C PRO A 179 12.38 23.91 0.90
N SER A 180 12.47 22.59 0.86
CA SER A 180 13.44 21.86 0.02
C SER A 180 12.75 20.76 -0.78
N SER A 181 13.43 20.29 -1.82
CA SER A 181 12.99 19.17 -2.66
C SER A 181 14.05 18.07 -2.68
N ILE A 182 13.62 16.83 -2.86
CA ILE A 182 14.51 15.69 -3.05
C ILE A 182 14.77 15.53 -4.56
N PRO A 183 15.99 15.83 -5.06
CA PRO A 183 16.35 15.48 -6.42
C PRO A 183 16.60 13.98 -6.53
N PHE A 184 16.19 13.39 -7.65
CA PHE A 184 16.47 11.98 -7.92
C PHE A 184 17.67 11.81 -8.83
N ASP A 185 18.58 10.93 -8.43
CA ASP A 185 19.63 10.44 -9.32
C ASP A 185 19.07 9.41 -10.32
N GLU A 186 19.92 8.96 -11.25
CA GLU A 186 19.50 8.01 -12.28
C GLU A 186 19.05 6.66 -11.69
N MET A 187 19.68 6.19 -10.61
CA MET A 187 19.33 4.93 -9.97
C MET A 187 17.94 5.02 -9.32
N GLN A 188 17.69 6.07 -8.55
CA GLN A 188 16.40 6.32 -7.92
C GLN A 188 15.28 6.47 -8.96
N ARG A 189 15.55 7.15 -10.07
CA ARG A 189 14.58 7.26 -11.17
C ARG A 189 14.26 5.89 -11.78
N ARG A 190 15.27 5.04 -11.97
CA ARG A 190 15.07 3.66 -12.45
C ARG A 190 14.20 2.88 -11.46
N GLU A 191 14.52 2.89 -10.18
CA GLU A 191 13.76 2.18 -9.13
C GLU A 191 12.31 2.69 -9.02
N ILE A 192 12.09 4.00 -9.09
CA ILE A 192 10.74 4.57 -9.14
C ILE A 192 9.97 4.04 -10.35
N LEU A 193 10.59 4.01 -11.53
CA LEU A 193 9.95 3.52 -12.76
C LEU A 193 9.57 2.04 -12.66
N LEU A 194 10.47 1.20 -12.13
CA LEU A 194 10.20 -0.22 -11.87
C LEU A 194 9.03 -0.38 -10.89
N THR A 195 9.03 0.39 -9.80
CA THR A 195 7.99 0.32 -8.77
C THR A 195 6.64 0.79 -9.33
N VAL A 196 6.62 1.83 -10.18
CA VAL A 196 5.42 2.26 -10.91
C VAL A 196 4.93 1.15 -11.84
N ALA A 197 5.81 0.53 -12.62
CA ALA A 197 5.44 -0.56 -13.53
C ALA A 197 4.81 -1.75 -12.78
N GLN A 198 5.42 -2.16 -11.66
CA GLN A 198 4.89 -3.21 -10.77
C GLN A 198 3.53 -2.82 -10.18
N SER A 199 3.37 -1.57 -9.74
CA SER A 199 2.13 -1.10 -9.13
C SER A 199 1.00 -0.95 -10.15
N MET A 200 1.31 -0.49 -11.37
CA MET A 200 0.36 -0.48 -12.49
C MET A 200 -0.13 -1.89 -12.81
N LEU A 201 0.78 -2.86 -12.91
CA LEU A 201 0.42 -4.24 -13.15
C LEU A 201 -0.45 -4.78 -12.01
N GLY A 202 -0.02 -4.62 -10.75
CA GLY A 202 -0.78 -5.06 -9.59
C GLY A 202 -2.20 -4.50 -9.56
N MET A 203 -2.36 -3.20 -9.82
CA MET A 203 -3.68 -2.56 -9.92
C MET A 203 -4.54 -3.16 -11.05
N LEU A 204 -3.96 -3.37 -12.24
CA LEU A 204 -4.68 -3.96 -13.38
C LEU A 204 -5.12 -5.41 -13.14
N LEU A 205 -4.28 -6.23 -12.51
CA LEU A 205 -4.63 -7.62 -12.17
C LEU A 205 -5.75 -7.68 -11.13
N LEU A 206 -5.89 -6.65 -10.28
CA LEU A 206 -6.98 -6.54 -9.31
C LEU A 206 -8.24 -5.87 -9.88
N ALA A 207 -8.14 -5.18 -11.03
CA ALA A 207 -9.22 -4.35 -11.57
C ALA A 207 -10.46 -5.15 -12.04
N ASN A 208 -10.30 -6.45 -12.31
CA ASN A 208 -11.38 -7.39 -12.61
C ASN A 208 -12.08 -7.93 -11.34
N MET A 209 -11.70 -7.46 -10.15
CA MET A 209 -12.16 -7.93 -8.84
C MET A 209 -11.88 -9.40 -8.55
N SER A 210 -10.86 -9.98 -9.20
CA SER A 210 -10.47 -11.35 -8.93
C SER A 210 -9.02 -11.68 -9.30
N PHE A 211 -8.30 -12.23 -8.32
CA PHE A 211 -6.88 -12.48 -8.41
C PHE A 211 -6.55 -13.97 -8.56
N HIS A 212 -5.79 -14.31 -9.60
CA HIS A 212 -5.41 -15.67 -9.94
C HIS A 212 -4.02 -16.04 -9.41
N VAL A 213 -3.78 -17.35 -9.20
CA VAL A 213 -2.48 -17.82 -8.68
C VAL A 213 -1.33 -17.61 -9.68
N PHE A 214 -1.61 -17.65 -10.99
CA PHE A 214 -0.59 -17.39 -12.01
C PHE A 214 -0.21 -15.91 -12.08
N GLU A 215 -1.14 -15.01 -11.78
CA GLU A 215 -0.89 -13.57 -11.66
C GLU A 215 0.05 -13.31 -10.48
N ALA A 216 -0.26 -13.91 -9.32
CA ALA A 216 0.59 -13.87 -8.14
C ALA A 216 1.98 -14.45 -8.40
N GLY A 217 2.04 -15.64 -9.03
CA GLY A 217 3.28 -16.30 -9.39
C GLY A 217 4.11 -15.47 -10.38
N GLY A 218 3.49 -14.83 -11.37
CA GLY A 218 4.17 -13.98 -12.34
C GLY A 218 4.81 -12.76 -11.69
N ILE A 219 4.06 -12.02 -10.86
CA ILE A 219 4.63 -10.86 -10.12
C ILE A 219 5.74 -11.33 -9.17
N PHE A 220 5.52 -12.43 -8.44
CA PHE A 220 6.52 -12.97 -7.50
C PHE A 220 7.81 -13.39 -8.20
N VAL A 221 7.72 -14.04 -9.36
CA VAL A 221 8.89 -14.45 -10.15
C VAL A 221 9.63 -13.24 -10.70
N LEU A 222 8.93 -12.26 -11.26
CA LEU A 222 9.58 -11.05 -11.79
C LEU A 222 10.30 -10.27 -10.68
N TRP A 223 9.63 -10.11 -9.54
CA TRP A 223 10.23 -9.52 -8.34
C TRP A 223 11.46 -10.33 -7.88
N GLY A 224 11.34 -11.66 -7.74
CA GLY A 224 12.41 -12.52 -7.26
C GLY A 224 13.62 -12.56 -8.19
N VAL A 225 13.39 -12.53 -9.51
CA VAL A 225 14.46 -12.43 -10.51
C VAL A 225 15.21 -11.11 -10.37
N GLN A 226 14.51 -9.98 -10.24
CA GLN A 226 15.16 -8.68 -10.04
C GLN A 226 15.90 -8.60 -8.71
N PHE A 227 15.34 -9.17 -7.63
CA PHE A 227 15.97 -9.22 -6.32
C PHE A 227 17.29 -10.02 -6.33
N VAL A 228 17.31 -11.21 -6.94
CA VAL A 228 18.52 -12.05 -7.03
C VAL A 228 19.51 -11.50 -8.06
N ARG A 229 19.03 -10.83 -9.10
CA ARG A 229 19.83 -10.26 -10.19
C ARG A 229 19.53 -8.76 -10.36
N PRO A 230 20.07 -7.88 -9.50
CA PRO A 230 19.75 -6.45 -9.53
C PRO A 230 20.07 -5.75 -10.86
N HIS A 231 21.04 -6.27 -11.63
CA HIS A 231 21.39 -5.73 -12.95
C HIS A 231 20.29 -5.91 -14.00
N LEU A 232 19.34 -6.84 -13.81
CA LEU A 232 18.20 -7.07 -14.72
C LEU A 232 17.07 -6.05 -14.53
N HIS A 233 17.33 -4.96 -13.81
CA HIS A 233 16.35 -3.94 -13.49
C HIS A 233 15.59 -3.43 -14.73
N THR A 234 16.31 -3.12 -15.81
CA THR A 234 15.70 -2.54 -17.03
C THR A 234 14.84 -3.56 -17.76
N GLU A 235 15.34 -4.78 -17.91
CA GLU A 235 14.68 -5.90 -18.56
C GLU A 235 13.38 -6.26 -17.83
N VAL A 236 13.43 -6.36 -16.50
CA VAL A 236 12.25 -6.64 -15.68
C VAL A 236 11.24 -5.49 -15.77
N THR A 237 11.70 -4.23 -15.78
CA THR A 237 10.83 -3.06 -16.00
C THR A 237 10.09 -3.15 -17.34
N ILE A 238 10.79 -3.52 -18.42
CA ILE A 238 10.21 -3.70 -19.75
C ILE A 238 9.18 -4.84 -19.74
N ILE A 239 9.47 -5.95 -19.07
CA ILE A 239 8.53 -7.07 -18.95
C ILE A 239 7.26 -6.64 -18.21
N TYR A 240 7.39 -5.90 -17.10
CA TYR A 240 6.23 -5.34 -16.39
C TYR A 240 5.39 -4.45 -17.30
N PHE A 241 5.99 -3.49 -18.02
CA PHE A 241 5.23 -2.63 -18.93
C PHE A 241 4.63 -3.39 -20.12
N SER A 242 5.31 -4.42 -20.61
CA SER A 242 4.77 -5.28 -21.68
C SER A 242 3.53 -6.03 -21.20
N TRP A 243 3.54 -6.53 -19.97
CA TRP A 243 2.37 -7.16 -19.37
C TRP A 243 1.25 -6.16 -19.08
N VAL A 244 1.57 -4.97 -18.59
CA VAL A 244 0.61 -3.86 -18.45
C VAL A 244 -0.05 -3.55 -19.80
N ALA A 245 0.73 -3.42 -20.88
CA ALA A 245 0.22 -3.17 -22.22
C ALA A 245 -0.68 -4.31 -22.71
N TYR A 246 -0.31 -5.56 -22.44
CA TYR A 246 -1.12 -6.73 -22.76
C TYR A 246 -2.46 -6.72 -22.01
N GLU A 247 -2.49 -6.45 -20.70
CA GLU A 247 -3.73 -6.41 -19.93
C GLU A 247 -4.63 -5.23 -20.34
N LEU A 248 -4.06 -4.08 -20.67
CA LEU A 248 -4.79 -2.94 -21.22
C LEU A 248 -5.39 -3.29 -22.60
N PHE A 249 -4.60 -3.91 -23.48
CA PHE A 249 -5.07 -4.37 -24.78
C PHE A 249 -6.22 -5.37 -24.64
N MET A 250 -6.08 -6.37 -23.76
CA MET A 250 -7.13 -7.34 -23.49
C MET A 250 -8.39 -6.70 -22.90
N THR A 251 -8.22 -5.67 -22.06
CA THR A 251 -9.33 -4.87 -21.54
C THR A 251 -10.09 -4.15 -22.65
N LEU A 252 -9.39 -3.57 -23.62
CA LEU A 252 -9.99 -2.84 -24.75
C LEU A 252 -10.63 -3.78 -25.79
N VAL A 253 -9.96 -4.87 -26.15
CA VAL A 253 -10.38 -5.78 -27.24
C VAL A 253 -11.45 -6.77 -26.79
N VAL A 254 -11.23 -7.44 -25.65
CA VAL A 254 -12.17 -8.47 -25.14
C VAL A 254 -13.29 -7.83 -24.33
N ARG A 255 -13.25 -6.50 -24.14
CA ARG A 255 -14.11 -5.77 -23.19
C ARG A 255 -14.13 -6.46 -21.82
N LYS A 256 -12.96 -6.96 -21.36
CA LYS A 256 -12.84 -7.42 -19.97
C LYS A 256 -13.33 -6.26 -19.10
N ARG A 257 -14.41 -6.48 -18.35
CA ARG A 257 -14.99 -5.42 -17.54
C ARG A 257 -14.00 -5.09 -16.42
N LEU A 258 -13.59 -3.82 -16.35
CA LEU A 258 -12.96 -3.23 -15.17
C LEU A 258 -14.00 -3.18 -14.06
N ALA A 259 -14.27 -4.35 -13.48
CA ALA A 259 -15.33 -4.57 -12.50
C ALA A 259 -15.17 -3.65 -11.29
N ALA A 260 -13.92 -3.29 -10.95
CA ALA A 260 -13.61 -2.33 -9.90
C ALA A 260 -14.25 -0.96 -10.15
N LEU A 261 -14.18 -0.40 -11.37
CA LEU A 261 -14.79 0.90 -11.66
C LEU A 261 -16.32 0.85 -11.56
N SER A 262 -16.94 -0.24 -12.05
CA SER A 262 -18.39 -0.42 -11.95
C SER A 262 -18.84 -0.65 -10.50
N ALA A 263 -18.11 -1.45 -9.73
CA ALA A 263 -18.39 -1.71 -8.32
C ALA A 263 -18.23 -0.43 -7.49
N PHE A 264 -17.17 0.34 -7.75
CA PHE A 264 -16.95 1.64 -7.12
C PHE A 264 -18.10 2.62 -7.43
N ALA A 265 -18.51 2.71 -8.69
CA ALA A 265 -19.63 3.55 -9.09
C ALA A 265 -20.96 3.08 -8.46
N HIS A 266 -21.16 1.77 -8.32
CA HIS A 266 -22.31 1.19 -7.65
C HIS A 266 -22.34 1.56 -6.15
N ILE A 267 -21.23 1.40 -5.43
CA ILE A 267 -21.08 1.80 -4.03
C ILE A 267 -21.33 3.31 -3.87
N TRP A 268 -20.72 4.11 -4.73
CA TRP A 268 -20.87 5.57 -4.67
C TRP A 268 -22.32 6.03 -4.88
N ARG A 269 -23.05 5.40 -5.81
CA ARG A 269 -24.45 5.72 -6.09
C ARG A 269 -25.37 5.27 -4.96
N THR A 270 -25.22 4.04 -4.48
CA THR A 270 -26.08 3.45 -3.44
C THR A 270 -25.90 4.16 -2.10
N HIS A 271 -24.67 4.47 -1.72
CA HIS A 271 -24.36 5.11 -0.43
C HIS A 271 -24.45 6.63 -0.49
N GLY A 272 -24.15 7.23 -1.65
CA GLY A 272 -24.42 8.65 -1.91
C GLY A 272 -25.92 8.99 -1.94
N ALA A 273 -26.78 8.02 -2.25
CA ALA A 273 -28.25 8.15 -2.15
C ALA A 273 -28.74 8.00 -0.70
N ARG A 274 -28.23 7.03 0.06
CA ARG A 274 -28.53 6.87 1.51
C ARG A 274 -28.13 8.10 2.32
N ALA A 275 -26.95 8.69 2.07
CA ALA A 275 -26.51 9.92 2.72
C ALA A 275 -27.36 11.15 2.37
N ARG A 276 -28.15 11.08 1.28
CA ARG A 276 -29.08 12.12 0.82
C ARG A 276 -30.55 11.83 1.16
N GLY A 277 -30.84 10.76 1.90
CA GLY A 277 -32.21 10.35 2.23
C GLY A 277 -33.05 9.90 1.03
N LEU A 278 -32.42 9.59 -0.10
CA LEU A 278 -33.12 9.12 -1.29
C LEU A 278 -33.26 7.59 -1.25
N PRO A 279 -34.42 7.02 -1.63
CA PRO A 279 -34.60 5.58 -1.71
C PRO A 279 -33.58 4.97 -2.68
N ALA A 280 -33.00 3.83 -2.30
CA ALA A 280 -32.03 3.12 -3.12
C ALA A 280 -32.67 2.74 -4.48
N PRO A 281 -31.92 2.80 -5.60
CA PRO A 281 -32.45 2.41 -6.90
C PRO A 281 -32.83 0.92 -6.87
N ASN A 282 -34.02 0.59 -7.37
CA ASN A 282 -34.51 -0.78 -7.44
C ASN A 282 -33.57 -1.65 -8.29
N ARG A 283 -33.31 -2.86 -7.76
CA ARG A 283 -32.46 -3.91 -8.34
C ARG A 283 -32.93 -4.34 -9.73
#